data_AF-A0A497L457-F1
#
_entry.id   AF-A0A497L457-F1
#
_cell.length_a   1.000
_cell.length_b   1.000
_cell.length_c   1.000
_cell.angle_alpha   90.00
_cell.angle_beta   90.00
_cell.angle_gamma   90.00
#
_symmetry.space_group_name_H-M   'P 1'
#
loop_
_entity.id
_entity.type
_entity.pdbx_description
1 polymer ?
#
loop_
_entity_poly.entity_id
_entity_poly.type
_entity_poly.pdbx_seq_one_letter_code
_entity_poly.pdbx_strand_id
1 'polypeptide(L)'
;MKSDTVLQTKRSFDSLLVESLEESLKILLDDSATHSFISYLEENCSLKKGEIGRNLESFSAELEKFFGLGASRIEALIVALLYSKLGLKYEEKEGYTFGDYIRDARAHRKTYAGLRSAPRKLDPKDLRIIHSLREDARKSITQLAKETGLSRPTVVSRLEKLMQQRILHISAGINIRELGFPTACVCLELRGDDLRQRVERDLSGCPRVLMFLRTAEKANALVFLFGEDQNTLRSTIESLRDLGADLVDVYHSEPPISPECFSLRVFLEKSDMTPCGRRCSDCVRYQDDQCVGCPAVKEYKGPF
;
A
#
# COMPACT_ATOMS: atom_id res chain seq x y z
N MET A 1 -13.18 -19.80 -39.91
CA MET A 1 -12.84 -20.49 -38.64
C MET A 1 -13.10 -19.53 -37.50
N LYS A 2 -14.08 -19.88 -36.67
CA LYS A 2 -14.66 -19.04 -35.61
C LYS A 2 -13.86 -19.17 -34.31
N SER A 3 -13.85 -18.06 -33.58
CA SER A 3 -13.86 -17.90 -32.12
C SER A 3 -12.98 -18.81 -31.27
N ASP A 4 -11.96 -18.20 -30.67
CA ASP A 4 -11.72 -18.35 -29.23
C ASP A 4 -11.59 -16.95 -28.61
N THR A 5 -12.76 -16.31 -28.55
CA THR A 5 -13.03 -15.21 -27.64
C THR A 5 -13.34 -15.83 -26.28
N VAL A 6 -12.36 -15.96 -25.40
CA VAL A 6 -12.63 -16.17 -23.97
C VAL A 6 -12.10 -14.96 -23.21
N LEU A 7 -13.06 -14.16 -22.78
CA LEU A 7 -12.89 -12.96 -21.98
C LEU A 7 -12.09 -13.27 -20.71
N GLN A 8 -10.92 -12.64 -20.57
CA GLN A 8 -10.30 -12.44 -19.26
C GLN A 8 -11.13 -11.40 -18.48
N THR A 9 -12.22 -11.87 -17.90
CA THR A 9 -13.11 -11.04 -17.09
C THR A 9 -12.37 -10.64 -15.81
N LYS A 10 -12.10 -9.34 -15.70
CA LYS A 10 -11.60 -8.63 -14.53
C LYS A 10 -12.42 -9.03 -13.29
N ARG A 11 -11.96 -10.01 -12.50
CA ARG A 11 -12.71 -10.52 -11.32
C ARG A 11 -12.83 -9.43 -10.26
N SER A 12 -14.05 -9.08 -9.89
CA SER A 12 -14.33 -8.10 -8.83
C SER A 12 -14.12 -8.75 -7.45
N PHE A 13 -13.98 -7.95 -6.38
CA PHE A 13 -13.98 -8.50 -5.01
C PHE A 13 -15.27 -9.30 -4.76
N ASP A 14 -16.38 -8.74 -5.24
CA ASP A 14 -17.69 -9.37 -5.11
C ASP A 14 -17.72 -10.71 -5.87
N SER A 15 -17.06 -10.85 -7.02
CA SER A 15 -16.96 -12.15 -7.70
C SER A 15 -16.09 -13.15 -6.94
N LEU A 16 -14.99 -12.72 -6.30
CA LEU A 16 -14.15 -13.61 -5.49
C LEU A 16 -14.87 -14.07 -4.21
N LEU A 17 -15.62 -13.17 -3.57
CA LEU A 17 -16.44 -13.50 -2.42
C LEU A 17 -17.52 -14.53 -2.79
N VAL A 18 -18.19 -14.34 -3.93
CA VAL A 18 -19.20 -15.28 -4.44
C VAL A 18 -18.58 -16.63 -4.78
N GLU A 19 -17.40 -16.65 -5.43
CA GLU A 19 -16.68 -17.89 -5.71
C GLU A 19 -16.30 -18.64 -4.42
N SER A 20 -15.79 -17.93 -3.40
CA SER A 20 -15.48 -18.52 -2.10
C SER A 20 -16.72 -19.07 -1.40
N LEU A 21 -17.85 -18.40 -1.54
CA LEU A 21 -19.14 -18.85 -1.03
C LEU A 21 -19.58 -20.14 -1.72
N GLU A 22 -19.62 -20.18 -3.05
CA GLU A 22 -20.03 -21.37 -3.79
C GLU A 22 -19.10 -22.57 -3.51
N GLU A 23 -17.80 -22.32 -3.40
CA GLU A 23 -16.82 -23.34 -3.05
C GLU A 23 -17.00 -23.85 -1.61
N SER A 24 -17.27 -22.96 -0.65
CA SER A 24 -17.52 -23.35 0.74
C SER A 24 -18.75 -24.26 0.88
N LEU A 25 -19.82 -23.95 0.14
CA LEU A 25 -21.06 -24.73 0.17
C LEU A 25 -20.82 -26.11 -0.44
N LYS A 26 -20.12 -26.21 -1.56
CA LYS A 26 -19.78 -27.49 -2.20
C LYS A 26 -18.86 -28.37 -1.35
N ILE A 27 -18.03 -27.77 -0.48
CA ILE A 27 -17.17 -28.52 0.44
C ILE A 27 -17.99 -29.12 1.58
N LEU A 28 -19.02 -28.42 2.06
CA LEU A 28 -19.76 -28.78 3.27
C LEU A 28 -21.10 -29.47 3.01
N LEU A 29 -21.69 -29.29 1.82
CA LEU A 29 -23.03 -29.75 1.46
C LEU A 29 -22.97 -30.63 0.21
N ASP A 30 -23.91 -31.55 0.07
CA ASP A 30 -24.12 -32.28 -1.17
C ASP A 30 -24.73 -31.37 -2.27
N ASP A 31 -24.76 -31.86 -3.51
CA ASP A 31 -25.24 -31.10 -4.67
C ASP A 31 -26.72 -30.68 -4.53
N SER A 32 -27.55 -31.51 -3.88
CA SER A 32 -28.98 -31.26 -3.68
C SER A 32 -29.21 -30.14 -2.65
N ALA A 33 -28.48 -30.20 -1.53
CA ALA A 33 -28.51 -29.20 -0.48
C ALA A 33 -27.90 -27.86 -0.93
N THR A 34 -26.82 -27.91 -1.71
CA THR A 34 -26.20 -26.72 -2.32
C THR A 34 -27.17 -26.02 -3.27
N HIS A 35 -27.83 -26.78 -4.16
CA HIS A 35 -28.81 -26.22 -5.08
C HIS A 35 -30.01 -25.62 -4.33
N SER A 36 -30.52 -26.31 -3.31
CA SER A 36 -31.66 -25.84 -2.51
C SER A 36 -31.35 -24.53 -1.78
N PHE A 37 -30.15 -24.39 -1.22
CA PHE A 37 -29.74 -23.16 -0.54
C PHE A 37 -29.47 -22.00 -1.51
N ILE A 38 -28.87 -22.26 -2.66
CA ILE A 38 -28.66 -21.22 -3.69
C ILE A 38 -30.00 -20.72 -4.22
N SER A 39 -30.95 -21.61 -4.53
CA SER A 39 -32.30 -21.22 -4.94
C SER A 39 -33.02 -20.40 -3.85
N TYR A 40 -32.87 -20.78 -2.58
CA TYR A 40 -33.42 -20.03 -1.45
C TYR A 40 -32.91 -18.58 -1.38
N LEU A 41 -31.60 -18.37 -1.56
CA LEU A 41 -30.98 -17.05 -1.57
C LEU A 41 -31.48 -16.18 -2.73
N GLU A 42 -31.69 -16.79 -3.90
CA GLU A 42 -32.17 -16.09 -5.10
C GLU A 42 -33.66 -15.71 -5.02
N GLU A 43 -34.50 -16.57 -4.43
CA GLU A 43 -35.96 -16.39 -4.38
C GLU A 43 -36.43 -15.53 -3.20
N ASN A 44 -35.85 -15.69 -2.00
CA ASN A 44 -36.38 -15.07 -0.78
C ASN A 44 -35.65 -13.79 -0.35
N CYS A 45 -34.39 -13.60 -0.77
CA CYS A 45 -33.53 -12.57 -0.18
C CYS A 45 -33.31 -11.36 -1.10
N SER A 46 -33.78 -11.37 -2.35
CA SER A 46 -33.39 -10.39 -3.39
C SER A 46 -31.86 -10.22 -3.57
N LEU A 47 -31.06 -11.11 -2.96
CA LEU A 47 -29.61 -11.11 -3.02
C LEU A 47 -29.20 -11.85 -4.30
N LYS A 48 -29.30 -11.16 -5.43
CA LYS A 48 -28.66 -11.66 -6.65
C LYS A 48 -27.18 -11.91 -6.35
N LYS A 49 -26.59 -12.94 -6.94
CA LYS A 49 -25.16 -13.32 -6.74
C LYS A 49 -24.20 -12.12 -6.75
N GLY A 50 -24.46 -11.07 -7.53
CA GLY A 50 -23.65 -9.85 -7.57
C GLY A 50 -23.79 -8.85 -6.41
N GLU A 51 -24.74 -9.03 -5.48
CA GLU A 51 -25.08 -8.07 -4.43
C GLU A 51 -24.71 -8.52 -3.01
N ILE A 52 -24.30 -9.79 -2.83
CA ILE A 52 -23.90 -10.39 -1.55
C ILE A 52 -22.80 -9.56 -0.86
N GLY A 53 -21.86 -9.01 -1.63
CA GLY A 53 -20.80 -8.15 -1.10
C GLY A 53 -21.28 -6.82 -0.50
N ARG A 54 -22.53 -6.38 -0.76
CA ARG A 54 -23.06 -5.10 -0.27
C ARG A 54 -23.96 -5.22 0.95
N ASN A 55 -24.43 -6.43 1.28
CA ASN A 55 -25.35 -6.66 2.39
C ASN A 55 -24.95 -7.89 3.21
N LEU A 56 -23.78 -7.81 3.85
CA LEU A 56 -23.13 -8.92 4.57
C LEU A 56 -23.89 -9.35 5.84
N GLU A 57 -24.54 -8.40 6.51
CA GLU A 57 -25.33 -8.64 7.73
C GLU A 57 -26.60 -9.44 7.39
N SER A 58 -27.28 -9.09 6.30
CA SER A 58 -28.43 -9.85 5.81
C SER A 58 -28.03 -11.27 5.38
N PHE A 59 -26.86 -11.44 4.79
CA PHE A 59 -26.37 -12.77 4.39
C PHE A 59 -26.07 -13.68 5.58
N SER A 60 -25.39 -13.14 6.60
CA SER A 60 -25.07 -13.86 7.84
C SER A 60 -26.35 -14.33 8.57
N ALA A 61 -27.36 -13.46 8.66
CA ALA A 61 -28.64 -13.80 9.26
C ALA A 61 -29.39 -14.93 8.52
N GLU A 62 -29.33 -14.96 7.19
CA GLU A 62 -29.97 -16.03 6.40
C GLU A 62 -29.21 -17.36 6.48
N LEU A 63 -27.87 -17.32 6.59
CA LEU A 63 -27.08 -18.51 6.91
C LEU A 63 -27.48 -19.08 8.28
N GLU A 64 -27.60 -18.22 9.30
CA GLU A 64 -27.99 -18.64 10.64
C GLU A 64 -29.42 -19.20 10.66
N LYS A 65 -30.35 -18.62 9.92
CA LYS A 65 -31.73 -19.11 9.80
C LYS A 65 -31.81 -20.48 9.13
N PHE A 66 -30.99 -20.74 8.11
CA PHE A 66 -31.03 -21.98 7.33
C PHE A 66 -30.19 -23.11 7.95
N PHE A 67 -29.02 -22.80 8.51
CA PHE A 67 -28.06 -23.77 9.03
C PHE A 67 -27.88 -23.75 10.55
N GLY A 68 -28.55 -22.82 11.26
CA GLY A 68 -28.45 -22.69 12.71
C GLY A 68 -27.00 -22.49 13.16
N LEU A 69 -26.61 -23.23 14.20
CA LEU A 69 -25.24 -23.21 14.75
C LEU A 69 -24.16 -23.56 13.71
N GLY A 70 -24.52 -24.26 12.63
CA GLY A 70 -23.61 -24.61 11.53
C GLY A 70 -23.19 -23.42 10.65
N ALA A 71 -23.92 -22.30 10.71
CA ALA A 71 -23.62 -21.10 9.94
C ALA A 71 -22.21 -20.55 10.23
N SER A 72 -21.80 -20.55 11.50
CA SER A 72 -20.48 -20.09 11.95
C SER A 72 -19.32 -20.80 11.24
N ARG A 73 -19.43 -22.11 11.02
CA ARG A 73 -18.43 -22.90 10.30
C ARG A 73 -18.41 -22.59 8.81
N ILE A 74 -19.57 -22.36 8.21
CA ILE A 74 -19.69 -21.96 6.80
C ILE A 74 -19.04 -20.59 6.62
N GLU A 75 -19.35 -19.61 7.47
CA GLU A 75 -18.75 -18.28 7.45
C GLU A 75 -17.22 -18.32 7.58
N ALA A 76 -16.70 -19.09 8.54
CA ALA A 76 -15.26 -19.28 8.71
C ALA A 76 -14.60 -19.87 7.46
N LEU A 77 -15.24 -20.83 6.79
CA LEU A 77 -14.73 -21.43 5.56
C LEU A 77 -14.78 -20.44 4.37
N ILE A 78 -15.86 -19.66 4.25
CA ILE A 78 -15.97 -18.59 3.24
C ILE A 78 -14.82 -17.61 3.40
N VAL A 79 -14.56 -17.16 4.64
CA VAL A 79 -13.47 -16.23 4.94
C VAL A 79 -12.12 -16.87 4.62
N ALA A 80 -11.86 -18.10 5.07
CA ALA A 80 -10.61 -18.80 4.81
C ALA A 80 -10.30 -18.92 3.31
N LEU A 81 -11.30 -19.32 2.50
CA LEU A 81 -11.17 -19.42 1.05
C LEU A 81 -10.98 -18.05 0.39
N LEU A 82 -11.71 -17.02 0.83
CA LEU A 82 -11.52 -15.66 0.35
C LEU A 82 -10.12 -15.12 0.65
N TYR A 83 -9.64 -15.31 1.88
CA TYR A 83 -8.30 -14.89 2.30
C TYR A 83 -7.24 -15.61 1.48
N SER A 84 -7.37 -16.92 1.30
CA SER A 84 -6.49 -17.71 0.42
C SER A 84 -6.45 -17.17 -1.02
N LYS A 85 -7.61 -16.87 -1.62
CA LYS A 85 -7.70 -16.28 -2.97
C LYS A 85 -7.09 -14.87 -3.05
N LEU A 86 -7.04 -14.15 -1.94
CA LEU A 86 -6.41 -12.84 -1.81
C LEU A 86 -4.92 -12.92 -1.42
N GLY A 87 -4.37 -14.12 -1.17
CA GLY A 87 -3.02 -14.31 -0.68
C GLY A 87 -2.82 -13.91 0.78
N LEU A 88 -3.90 -13.84 1.55
CA LEU A 88 -3.92 -13.53 2.97
C LEU A 88 -3.98 -14.84 3.78
N LYS A 89 -3.42 -14.80 5.00
CA LYS A 89 -3.56 -15.90 5.96
C LYS A 89 -4.82 -15.65 6.80
N TYR A 90 -5.68 -16.66 6.89
CA TYR A 90 -6.85 -16.62 7.77
C TYR A 90 -6.45 -17.08 9.18
N GLU A 91 -6.76 -16.26 10.17
CA GLU A 91 -6.61 -16.56 11.60
C GLU A 91 -7.87 -16.09 12.33
N GLU A 92 -8.37 -16.93 13.24
CA GLU A 92 -9.56 -16.62 14.03
C GLU A 92 -9.22 -15.61 15.12
N LYS A 93 -9.88 -14.45 15.09
CA LYS A 93 -9.72 -13.33 16.00
C LYS A 93 -10.92 -13.24 16.94
N GLU A 94 -10.66 -13.10 18.23
CA GLU A 94 -11.70 -12.95 19.25
C GLU A 94 -12.51 -11.67 19.01
N GLY A 95 -13.84 -11.78 18.99
CA GLY A 95 -14.76 -10.66 18.76
C GLY A 95 -14.93 -10.22 17.29
N TYR A 96 -14.26 -10.85 16.33
CA TYR A 96 -14.47 -10.56 14.90
C TYR A 96 -15.71 -11.26 14.36
N THR A 97 -16.61 -10.50 13.75
CA THR A 97 -17.76 -11.03 12.99
C THR A 97 -17.36 -11.38 11.56
N PHE A 98 -18.18 -12.17 10.86
CA PHE A 98 -18.03 -12.40 9.42
C PHE A 98 -17.88 -11.09 8.63
N GLY A 99 -18.72 -10.08 8.95
CA GLY A 99 -18.66 -8.76 8.36
C GLY A 99 -17.29 -8.06 8.56
N ASP A 100 -16.67 -8.24 9.72
CA ASP A 100 -15.34 -7.69 10.01
C ASP A 100 -14.25 -8.30 9.13
N TYR A 101 -14.26 -9.62 8.96
CA TYR A 101 -13.32 -10.29 8.06
C TYR A 101 -13.47 -9.87 6.60
N ILE A 102 -14.70 -9.70 6.12
CA ILE A 102 -14.94 -9.27 4.74
C ILE A 102 -14.53 -7.80 4.55
N ARG A 103 -14.76 -6.93 5.54
CA ARG A 103 -14.28 -5.53 5.52
C ARG A 103 -12.75 -5.47 5.51
N ASP A 104 -12.09 -6.29 6.33
CA ASP A 104 -10.64 -6.42 6.37
C ASP A 104 -10.07 -6.90 5.02
N ALA A 105 -10.62 -7.98 4.46
CA ALA A 105 -10.24 -8.50 3.15
C ALA A 105 -10.40 -7.45 2.04
N ARG A 106 -11.46 -6.64 2.11
CA ARG A 106 -11.72 -5.56 1.16
C ARG A 106 -10.70 -4.42 1.27
N ALA A 107 -10.19 -4.13 2.47
CA ALA A 107 -9.13 -3.14 2.69
C ALA A 107 -7.79 -3.61 2.09
N HIS A 108 -7.44 -4.89 2.30
CA HIS A 108 -6.20 -5.50 1.79
C HIS A 108 -6.14 -5.61 0.26
N ARG A 109 -7.29 -5.63 -0.43
CA ARG A 109 -7.36 -5.60 -1.90
C ARG A 109 -6.69 -4.36 -2.51
N LYS A 110 -6.72 -3.19 -1.85
CA LYS A 110 -6.14 -1.96 -2.42
C LYS A 110 -4.62 -2.06 -2.60
N THR A 111 -3.96 -2.92 -1.83
CA THR A 111 -2.49 -3.06 -1.82
C THR A 111 -1.98 -4.07 -2.85
N TYR A 112 -2.73 -5.15 -3.13
CA TYR A 112 -2.34 -6.19 -4.10
C TYR A 112 -3.11 -6.17 -5.43
N ALA A 113 -4.35 -5.66 -5.48
CA ALA A 113 -5.10 -5.59 -6.75
C ALA A 113 -4.58 -4.52 -7.72
N GLY A 114 -3.80 -3.54 -7.24
CA GLY A 114 -3.09 -2.59 -8.09
C GLY A 114 -1.98 -3.23 -8.94
N LEU A 115 -1.41 -4.35 -8.47
CA LEU A 115 -0.35 -5.08 -9.17
C LEU A 115 -0.87 -6.09 -10.21
N ARG A 116 -2.18 -6.43 -10.16
CA ARG A 116 -2.83 -7.39 -11.09
C ARG A 116 -3.74 -6.74 -12.13
N SER A 117 -3.96 -5.43 -12.08
CA SER A 117 -4.58 -4.74 -13.21
C SER A 117 -3.59 -4.62 -14.36
N ALA A 118 -3.99 -4.99 -15.59
CA ALA A 118 -3.18 -4.72 -16.78
C ALA A 118 -2.72 -3.26 -16.73
N PRO A 119 -1.42 -2.99 -16.97
CA PRO A 119 -0.86 -1.65 -16.84
C PRO A 119 -1.71 -0.71 -17.69
N ARG A 120 -2.16 0.39 -17.08
CA ARG A 120 -2.98 1.36 -17.81
C ARG A 120 -2.17 1.84 -19.00
N LYS A 121 -2.69 1.61 -20.21
CA LYS A 121 -2.02 2.01 -21.44
C LYS A 121 -2.05 3.53 -21.55
N LEU A 122 -0.90 4.17 -21.34
CA LEU A 122 -0.68 5.56 -21.71
C LEU A 122 -0.64 5.64 -23.23
N ASP A 123 -1.32 6.62 -23.81
CA ASP A 123 -1.26 6.80 -25.25
C ASP A 123 0.06 7.51 -25.65
N PRO A 124 0.48 7.43 -26.92
CA PRO A 124 1.74 8.03 -27.36
C PRO A 124 1.84 9.55 -27.11
N LYS A 125 0.72 10.26 -27.03
CA LYS A 125 0.71 11.71 -26.75
C LYS A 125 1.00 11.98 -25.27
N ASP A 126 0.44 11.17 -24.37
CA ASP A 126 0.76 11.22 -22.94
C ASP A 126 2.26 10.97 -22.71
N LEU A 127 2.83 9.96 -23.39
CA LEU A 127 4.25 9.65 -23.29
C LEU A 127 5.14 10.80 -23.79
N ARG A 128 4.75 11.50 -24.86
CA ARG A 128 5.48 12.68 -25.35
C ARG A 128 5.46 13.83 -24.34
N ILE A 129 4.33 14.06 -23.67
CA ILE A 129 4.22 15.06 -22.60
C ILE A 129 5.14 14.68 -21.43
N ILE A 130 5.08 13.42 -20.97
CA ILE A 130 5.89 12.93 -19.85
C ILE A 130 7.39 13.01 -20.17
N HIS A 131 7.79 12.61 -21.38
CA HIS A 131 9.17 12.70 -21.82
C HIS A 131 9.66 14.16 -21.81
N SER A 132 8.89 15.09 -22.38
CA SER A 132 9.25 16.51 -22.40
C SER A 132 9.41 17.10 -20.99
N LEU A 133 8.54 16.73 -20.05
CA LEU A 133 8.60 17.14 -18.65
C LEU A 133 9.71 16.48 -17.84
N ARG A 134 10.11 15.25 -18.19
CA ARG A 134 11.25 14.57 -17.56
C ARG A 134 12.55 15.33 -17.82
N GLU A 135 12.71 15.87 -19.04
CA GLU A 135 13.88 16.66 -19.42
C GLU A 135 13.88 18.04 -18.73
N ASP A 136 12.72 18.70 -18.67
CA ASP A 136 12.56 19.96 -17.92
C ASP A 136 11.12 20.14 -17.44
N ALA A 137 10.92 19.93 -16.13
CA ALA A 137 9.62 20.06 -15.49
C ALA A 137 9.10 21.50 -15.44
N ARG A 138 9.94 22.51 -15.73
CA ARG A 138 9.57 23.94 -15.72
C ARG A 138 8.98 24.43 -17.05
N LYS A 139 8.91 23.57 -18.08
CA LYS A 139 8.37 23.94 -19.38
C LYS A 139 6.93 24.44 -19.28
N SER A 140 6.68 25.57 -19.95
CA SER A 140 5.33 26.12 -20.08
C SER A 140 4.44 25.24 -20.95
N ILE A 141 3.12 25.35 -20.77
CA ILE A 141 2.11 24.71 -21.63
C ILE A 141 2.34 25.02 -23.11
N THR A 142 2.79 26.24 -23.43
CA THR A 142 3.08 26.67 -24.81
C THR A 142 4.28 25.90 -25.39
N GLN A 143 5.35 25.72 -24.62
CA GLN A 143 6.50 24.92 -25.05
C GLN A 143 6.11 23.45 -25.23
N LEU A 144 5.37 22.88 -24.27
CA LEU A 144 4.86 21.51 -24.37
C LEU A 144 3.98 21.31 -25.61
N ALA A 145 3.06 22.24 -25.90
CA ALA A 145 2.20 22.20 -27.08
C ALA A 145 3.02 22.18 -28.38
N LYS A 146 4.04 23.05 -28.48
CA LYS A 146 4.94 23.12 -29.63
C LYS A 146 5.72 21.82 -29.83
N GLU A 147 6.33 21.27 -28.77
CA GLU A 147 7.15 20.05 -28.85
C GLU A 147 6.30 18.78 -29.11
N THR A 148 5.10 18.73 -28.54
CA THR A 148 4.21 17.57 -28.67
C THR A 148 3.33 17.62 -29.93
N GLY A 149 3.26 18.76 -30.62
CA GLY A 149 2.36 18.97 -31.76
C GLY A 149 0.88 18.95 -31.38
N LEU A 150 0.56 19.23 -30.11
CA LEU A 150 -0.80 19.27 -29.59
C LEU A 150 -1.24 20.72 -29.40
N SER A 151 -2.56 20.95 -29.42
CA SER A 151 -3.10 22.26 -29.03
C SER A 151 -2.91 22.49 -27.53
N ARG A 152 -2.75 23.76 -27.10
CA ARG A 152 -2.64 24.12 -25.68
C ARG A 152 -3.77 23.53 -24.82
N PRO A 153 -5.06 23.59 -25.21
CA PRO A 153 -6.14 22.97 -24.43
C PRO A 153 -6.00 21.44 -24.29
N THR A 154 -5.50 20.76 -25.32
CA THR A 154 -5.25 19.31 -25.26
C THR A 154 -4.13 18.97 -24.28
N VAL A 155 -3.05 19.76 -24.24
CA VAL A 155 -1.97 19.57 -23.26
C VAL A 155 -2.50 19.75 -21.84
N VAL A 156 -3.24 20.83 -21.56
CA VAL A 156 -3.82 21.09 -20.23
C VAL A 156 -4.70 19.94 -19.77
N SER A 157 -5.68 19.55 -20.60
CA SER A 157 -6.62 18.46 -20.27
C SER A 157 -5.90 17.13 -20.00
N ARG A 158 -4.83 16.83 -20.75
CA ARG A 158 -4.02 15.62 -20.54
C ARG A 158 -3.21 15.68 -19.26
N LEU A 159 -2.55 16.79 -18.96
CA LEU A 159 -1.81 16.98 -17.71
C LEU A 159 -2.72 16.84 -16.50
N GLU A 160 -3.86 17.54 -16.50
CA GLU A 160 -4.86 17.44 -15.44
C GLU A 160 -5.31 16.00 -15.23
N LYS A 161 -5.63 15.29 -16.31
CA LYS A 161 -6.03 13.88 -16.26
C LYS A 161 -4.92 13.00 -15.68
N LEU A 162 -3.67 13.14 -16.14
CA LEU A 162 -2.53 12.35 -15.66
C LEU A 162 -2.23 12.60 -14.18
N MET A 163 -2.34 13.85 -13.73
CA MET A 163 -2.13 14.26 -12.34
C MET A 163 -3.28 13.82 -11.42
N GLN A 164 -4.54 14.03 -11.82
CA GLN A 164 -5.72 13.55 -11.09
C GLN A 164 -5.69 12.03 -10.90
N GLN A 165 -5.16 11.32 -11.90
CA GLN A 165 -5.00 9.87 -11.87
C GLN A 165 -3.75 9.40 -11.12
N ARG A 166 -2.94 10.34 -10.59
CA ARG A 166 -1.67 10.09 -9.90
C ARG A 166 -0.66 9.28 -10.72
N ILE A 167 -0.75 9.35 -12.05
CA ILE A 167 0.21 8.75 -12.98
C ILE A 167 1.41 9.69 -13.14
N LEU A 168 1.15 10.98 -13.26
CA LEU A 168 2.18 12.01 -13.32
C LEU A 168 2.19 12.80 -12.01
N HIS A 169 3.37 12.93 -11.43
CA HIS A 169 3.64 13.78 -10.29
C HIS A 169 4.80 14.71 -10.64
N ILE A 170 4.65 16.01 -10.36
CA ILE A 170 5.69 17.01 -10.54
C ILE A 170 6.03 17.54 -9.16
N SER A 171 7.27 17.33 -8.71
CA SER A 171 7.77 17.85 -7.43
C SER A 171 9.17 18.41 -7.56
N ALA A 172 9.53 19.26 -6.60
CA ALA A 172 10.90 19.64 -6.37
C ALA A 172 11.65 18.45 -5.73
N GLY A 173 12.86 18.18 -6.23
CA GLY A 173 13.75 17.19 -5.65
C GLY A 173 14.98 17.86 -5.02
N ILE A 174 15.52 17.23 -3.99
CA ILE A 174 16.75 17.62 -3.30
C ILE A 174 17.85 16.63 -3.68
N ASN A 175 19.00 17.13 -4.08
CA ASN A 175 20.17 16.30 -4.38
C ASN A 175 20.93 16.01 -3.08
N ILE A 176 20.70 14.82 -2.50
CA ILE A 176 21.34 14.40 -1.25
C ILE A 176 22.83 14.06 -1.41
N ARG A 177 23.27 13.80 -2.65
CA ARG A 177 24.69 13.56 -2.95
C ARG A 177 25.49 14.84 -2.82
N GLU A 178 24.99 15.94 -3.36
CA GLU A 178 25.63 17.27 -3.24
C GLU A 178 25.60 17.79 -1.80
N LEU A 179 24.65 17.31 -0.98
CA LEU A 179 24.62 17.60 0.46
C LEU A 179 25.55 16.69 1.29
N GLY A 180 26.14 15.65 0.67
CA GLY A 180 27.06 14.73 1.34
C GLY A 180 26.38 13.76 2.32
N PHE A 181 25.08 13.51 2.20
CA PHE A 181 24.33 12.70 3.15
C PHE A 181 24.53 11.20 2.92
N PRO A 182 25.18 10.47 3.85
CA PRO A 182 25.34 9.04 3.71
C PRO A 182 23.99 8.32 3.73
N THR A 183 23.95 7.14 3.11
CA THR A 183 22.73 6.32 3.04
C THR A 183 22.95 4.93 3.56
N ALA A 184 21.86 4.23 3.84
CA ALA A 184 21.88 2.81 4.13
C ALA A 184 20.62 2.12 3.63
N CYS A 185 20.75 0.85 3.24
CA CYS A 185 19.65 -0.07 3.08
C CYS A 185 19.59 -0.97 4.32
N VAL A 186 18.46 -0.98 5.02
CA VAL A 186 18.24 -1.81 6.20
C VAL A 186 17.19 -2.87 5.87
N CYS A 187 17.60 -4.13 6.02
CA CYS A 187 16.74 -5.29 5.92
C CYS A 187 16.13 -5.60 7.29
N LEU A 188 14.81 -5.52 7.40
CA LEU A 188 14.07 -5.71 8.62
C LEU A 188 13.26 -7.01 8.58
N GLU A 189 13.26 -7.71 9.70
CA GLU A 189 12.28 -8.75 10.02
C GLU A 189 11.27 -8.17 11.02
N LEU A 190 10.05 -7.97 10.54
CA LEU A 190 8.92 -7.51 11.34
C LEU A 190 8.02 -8.71 11.66
N ARG A 191 8.02 -9.15 12.92
CA ARG A 191 7.22 -10.29 13.38
C ARG A 191 5.85 -9.83 13.91
N GLY A 192 4.79 -10.41 13.37
CA GLY A 192 3.41 -10.08 13.73
C GLY A 192 2.85 -8.88 12.95
N ASP A 193 1.56 -8.93 12.66
CA ASP A 193 0.91 -7.95 11.79
C ASP A 193 0.73 -6.58 12.45
N ASP A 194 0.51 -6.53 13.77
CA ASP A 194 0.39 -5.25 14.50
C ASP A 194 1.69 -4.45 14.47
N LEU A 195 2.82 -5.14 14.68
CA LEU A 195 4.15 -4.53 14.57
C LEU A 195 4.39 -4.00 13.16
N ARG A 196 4.08 -4.80 12.13
CA ARG A 196 4.20 -4.40 10.72
C ARG A 196 3.40 -3.15 10.44
N GLN A 197 2.11 -3.12 10.76
CA GLN A 197 1.24 -1.97 10.51
C GLN A 197 1.72 -0.70 11.22
N ARG A 198 2.19 -0.84 12.47
CA ARG A 198 2.75 0.28 13.24
C ARG A 198 4.05 0.81 12.60
N VAL A 199 5.02 -0.07 12.34
CA VAL A 199 6.30 0.31 11.73
C VAL A 199 6.08 0.94 10.35
N GLU A 200 5.17 0.39 9.56
CA GLU A 200 4.82 0.97 8.26
C GLU A 200 4.27 2.38 8.37
N ARG A 201 3.39 2.64 9.34
CA ARG A 201 2.84 3.98 9.59
C ARG A 201 3.95 4.94 9.99
N ASP A 202 4.81 4.54 10.93
CA ASP A 202 5.89 5.37 11.47
C ASP A 202 6.94 5.68 10.41
N LEU A 203 7.39 4.67 9.66
CA LEU A 203 8.38 4.83 8.59
C LEU A 203 7.82 5.58 7.39
N SER A 204 6.54 5.39 7.06
CA SER A 204 5.88 6.19 6.01
C SER A 204 5.82 7.67 6.37
N GLY A 205 5.87 8.04 7.64
CA GLY A 205 5.94 9.43 8.10
C GLY A 205 7.36 9.97 8.29
N CYS A 206 8.37 9.10 8.29
CA CYS A 206 9.72 9.46 8.65
C CYS A 206 10.40 10.34 7.58
N PRO A 207 10.96 11.51 7.93
CA PRO A 207 11.61 12.40 6.97
C PRO A 207 12.88 11.83 6.33
N ARG A 208 13.51 10.85 6.99
CA ARG A 208 14.77 10.20 6.56
C ARG A 208 14.58 8.96 5.70
N VAL A 209 13.35 8.50 5.52
CA VAL A 209 13.04 7.34 4.67
C VAL A 209 12.95 7.79 3.21
N LEU A 210 13.89 7.33 2.39
CA LEU A 210 13.90 7.53 0.94
C LEU A 210 12.92 6.58 0.24
N MET A 211 12.93 5.32 0.68
CA MET A 211 12.09 4.27 0.12
C MET A 211 11.84 3.19 1.17
N PHE A 212 10.64 2.62 1.13
CA PHE A 212 10.25 1.54 2.02
C PHE A 212 9.43 0.51 1.25
N LEU A 213 9.85 -0.75 1.31
CA LEU A 213 9.28 -1.86 0.54
C LEU A 213 8.92 -3.01 1.47
N ARG A 214 7.85 -3.72 1.13
CA ARG A 214 7.52 -5.03 1.69
C ARG A 214 8.15 -6.12 0.82
N THR A 215 8.65 -7.15 1.47
CA THR A 215 9.28 -8.32 0.83
C THR A 215 8.63 -9.60 1.38
N ALA A 216 8.67 -10.69 0.61
CA ALA A 216 8.06 -11.98 0.97
C ALA A 216 9.02 -12.89 1.77
N GLU A 217 10.27 -12.48 1.88
CA GLU A 217 11.39 -13.20 2.45
C GLU A 217 11.47 -13.02 3.97
N LYS A 218 12.46 -13.66 4.60
CA LYS A 218 12.69 -13.53 6.05
C LYS A 218 12.87 -12.06 6.47
N ALA A 219 13.73 -11.33 5.77
CA ALA A 219 13.69 -9.88 5.78
C ALA A 219 12.44 -9.46 5.00
N ASN A 220 11.35 -9.17 5.71
CA ASN A 220 10.03 -8.88 5.15
C ASN A 220 9.77 -7.36 4.97
N ALA A 221 10.77 -6.53 5.27
CA ALA A 221 10.80 -5.11 4.98
C ALA A 221 12.20 -4.65 4.56
N LEU A 222 12.26 -3.75 3.57
CA LEU A 222 13.49 -3.06 3.16
C LEU A 222 13.30 -1.55 3.30
N VAL A 223 14.20 -0.89 4.02
CA VAL A 223 14.16 0.56 4.26
C VAL A 223 15.43 1.20 3.74
N PHE A 224 15.29 2.13 2.81
CA PHE A 224 16.38 2.99 2.35
C PHE A 224 16.32 4.30 3.13
N LEU A 225 17.39 4.59 3.84
CA LEU A 225 17.51 5.75 4.71
C LEU A 225 18.65 6.65 4.23
N PHE A 226 18.57 7.92 4.58
CA PHE A 226 19.73 8.81 4.62
C PHE A 226 19.92 9.37 6.04
N GLY A 227 21.12 9.83 6.33
CA GLY A 227 21.41 10.67 7.49
C GLY A 227 22.20 11.90 7.05
N GLU A 228 22.07 12.99 7.79
CA GLU A 228 22.81 14.23 7.56
C GLU A 228 24.33 14.04 7.73
N ASP A 229 24.69 13.05 8.54
CA ASP A 229 26.05 12.59 8.80
C ASP A 229 26.04 11.10 9.20
N GLN A 230 27.22 10.50 9.37
CA GLN A 230 27.36 9.08 9.72
C GLN A 230 26.79 8.73 11.11
N ASN A 231 26.93 9.61 12.09
CA ASN A 231 26.39 9.39 13.43
C ASN A 231 24.86 9.44 13.40
N THR A 232 24.29 10.42 12.73
CA THR A 232 22.83 10.54 12.56
C THR A 232 22.26 9.36 11.79
N LEU A 233 22.93 8.89 10.73
CA LEU A 233 22.53 7.69 9.99
C LEU A 233 22.52 6.46 10.92
N ARG A 234 23.62 6.22 11.64
CA ARG A 234 23.73 5.11 12.60
C ARG A 234 22.65 5.20 13.68
N SER A 235 22.43 6.38 14.27
CA SER A 235 21.39 6.63 15.26
C SER A 235 19.98 6.35 14.70
N THR A 236 19.74 6.68 13.44
CA THR A 236 18.47 6.41 12.76
C THR A 236 18.28 4.91 12.54
N ILE A 237 19.32 4.18 12.12
CA ILE A 237 19.29 2.72 11.96
C ILE A 237 18.98 2.05 13.31
N GLU A 238 19.66 2.46 14.38
CA GLU A 238 19.40 1.93 15.72
C GLU A 238 17.99 2.23 16.23
N SER A 239 17.42 3.39 15.86
CA SER A 239 16.04 3.73 16.24
C SER A 239 14.99 2.77 15.67
N LEU A 240 15.32 2.02 14.61
CA LEU A 240 14.45 0.98 14.05
C LEU A 240 14.29 -0.19 15.04
N ARG A 241 15.33 -0.54 15.80
CA ARG A 241 15.26 -1.57 16.85
C ARG A 241 14.28 -1.15 17.95
N ASP A 242 14.32 0.12 18.32
CA ASP A 242 13.42 0.70 19.32
C ASP A 242 11.93 0.67 18.85
N LEU A 243 11.66 0.50 17.54
CA LEU A 243 10.29 0.28 17.02
C LEU A 243 9.84 -1.19 17.16
N GLY A 244 10.72 -2.07 17.62
CA GLY A 244 10.52 -3.51 17.74
C GLY A 244 10.94 -4.30 16.50
N ALA A 245 11.68 -3.70 15.56
CA ALA A 245 12.13 -4.38 14.35
C ALA A 245 13.46 -5.14 14.59
N ASP A 246 13.54 -6.37 14.09
CA ASP A 246 14.80 -7.11 14.02
C ASP A 246 15.56 -6.69 12.77
N LEU A 247 16.79 -6.20 12.92
CA LEU A 247 17.66 -5.87 11.79
C LEU A 247 18.36 -7.17 11.34
N VAL A 248 18.04 -7.63 10.15
CA VAL A 248 18.61 -8.83 9.53
C VAL A 248 19.97 -8.50 8.92
N ASP A 249 20.01 -7.46 8.07
CA ASP A 249 21.21 -6.98 7.39
C ASP A 249 21.16 -5.46 7.28
N VAL A 250 22.35 -4.84 7.28
CA VAL A 250 22.52 -3.39 7.09
C VAL A 250 23.63 -3.17 6.07
N TYR A 251 23.28 -2.49 4.99
CA TYR A 251 24.21 -2.11 3.94
C TYR A 251 24.39 -0.60 3.97
N HIS A 252 25.54 -0.14 4.46
CA HIS A 252 25.92 1.26 4.34
C HIS A 252 26.34 1.58 2.90
N SER A 253 25.95 2.75 2.42
CA SER A 253 26.24 3.20 1.06
C SER A 253 26.57 4.69 1.01
N GLU A 254 27.38 5.05 0.02
CA GLU A 254 27.47 6.42 -0.47
C GLU A 254 26.09 6.90 -0.94
N PRO A 255 25.88 8.23 -1.12
CA PRO A 255 24.67 8.74 -1.74
C PRO A 255 24.35 8.04 -3.07
N PRO A 256 23.07 7.84 -3.44
CA PRO A 256 22.69 7.17 -4.68
C PRO A 256 23.32 7.83 -5.93
N ILE A 257 23.72 7.02 -6.91
CA ILE A 257 24.18 7.51 -8.23
C ILE A 257 22.97 7.90 -9.09
N SER A 258 21.86 7.17 -8.97
CA SER A 258 20.62 7.45 -9.67
C SER A 258 19.41 6.99 -8.85
N PRO A 259 18.32 7.78 -8.77
CA PRO A 259 18.21 9.15 -9.29
C PRO A 259 19.08 10.14 -8.49
N GLU A 260 19.43 11.28 -9.09
CA GLU A 260 20.24 12.32 -8.43
C GLU A 260 19.44 13.11 -7.38
N CYS A 261 18.13 13.30 -7.62
CA CYS A 261 17.26 14.13 -6.80
C CYS A 261 16.10 13.32 -6.18
N PHE A 262 15.82 13.60 -4.92
CA PHE A 262 14.78 12.93 -4.13
C PHE A 262 13.72 13.91 -3.67
N SER A 263 12.45 13.54 -3.78
CA SER A 263 11.33 14.33 -3.24
C SER A 263 11.24 14.13 -1.72
N LEU A 264 12.15 14.76 -0.97
CA LEU A 264 12.21 14.65 0.50
C LEU A 264 11.07 15.43 1.17
N ARG A 265 10.69 14.98 2.38
CA ARG A 265 9.75 15.73 3.22
C ARG A 265 10.49 16.84 3.96
N VAL A 266 10.21 18.08 3.58
CA VAL A 266 10.71 19.28 4.25
C VAL A 266 9.60 19.84 5.15
N PHE A 267 9.93 20.12 6.41
CA PHE A 267 8.99 20.62 7.42
C PHE A 267 9.31 22.08 7.74
N LEU A 268 8.49 22.99 7.21
CA LEU A 268 8.60 24.43 7.54
C LEU A 268 8.08 24.72 8.95
N GLU A 269 6.94 24.13 9.29
CA GLU A 269 6.40 24.16 10.65
C GLU A 269 6.91 22.94 11.42
N LYS A 270 7.70 23.20 12.45
CA LYS A 270 8.34 22.16 13.27
C LYS A 270 7.47 21.86 14.51
N SER A 271 7.30 20.58 14.81
CA SER A 271 6.55 20.07 15.96
C SER A 271 7.45 19.89 17.19
N ASP A 272 6.87 19.69 18.38
CA ASP A 272 7.61 19.23 19.56
C ASP A 272 7.72 17.68 19.60
N MET A 273 6.99 16.99 18.71
CA MET A 273 6.91 15.54 18.63
C MET A 273 7.21 15.06 17.20
N THR A 274 8.01 14.01 17.09
CA THR A 274 8.37 13.41 15.80
C THR A 274 7.17 12.68 15.18
N PRO A 275 7.17 12.42 13.86
CA PRO A 275 6.12 11.64 13.19
C PRO A 275 5.95 10.22 13.74
N CYS A 276 7.00 9.66 14.35
CA CYS A 276 6.97 8.37 15.03
C CYS A 276 6.65 8.45 16.53
N GLY A 277 6.13 9.60 17.01
CA GLY A 277 5.61 9.77 18.37
C GLY A 277 6.66 9.95 19.47
N ARG A 278 7.94 10.18 19.11
CA ARG A 278 9.03 10.40 20.07
C ARG A 278 9.33 11.88 20.26
N ARG A 279 10.06 12.21 21.31
CA ARG A 279 10.67 13.53 21.51
C ARG A 279 12.18 13.42 21.42
N CYS A 280 12.80 14.26 20.61
CA CYS A 280 14.26 14.25 20.47
C CYS A 280 14.96 14.67 21.77
N SER A 281 14.36 15.59 22.52
CA SER A 281 14.85 16.03 23.83
C SER A 281 14.97 14.91 24.86
N ASP A 282 14.17 13.84 24.75
CA ASP A 282 14.22 12.67 25.63
C ASP A 282 15.16 11.56 25.13
N CYS A 283 15.79 11.73 23.96
CA CYS A 283 16.62 10.72 23.33
C CYS A 283 18.09 10.87 23.72
N VAL A 284 18.67 9.85 24.35
CA VAL A 284 20.09 9.82 24.76
C VAL A 284 21.03 10.12 23.58
N ARG A 285 20.80 9.53 22.41
CA ARG A 285 21.65 9.76 21.22
C ARG A 285 21.61 11.20 20.72
N TYR A 286 20.49 11.90 20.93
CA TYR A 286 20.39 13.33 20.60
C TYR A 286 21.10 14.19 21.66
N GLN A 287 20.95 13.85 22.94
CA GLN A 287 21.60 14.54 24.05
C GLN A 287 23.14 14.43 23.99
N ASP A 288 23.66 13.29 23.53
CA ASP A 288 25.09 13.02 23.36
C ASP A 288 25.66 13.52 22.02
N ASP A 289 24.93 14.37 21.30
CA ASP A 289 25.29 14.92 19.97
C ASP A 289 25.67 13.84 18.93
N GLN A 290 25.10 12.63 19.05
CA GLN A 290 25.22 11.53 18.08
C GLN A 290 24.11 11.55 17.01
N CYS A 291 23.20 12.53 17.07
CA CYS A 291 22.09 12.69 16.14
C CYS A 291 21.66 14.15 16.11
N VAL A 292 21.45 14.71 14.92
CA VAL A 292 20.97 16.10 14.76
C VAL A 292 19.48 16.29 15.03
N GLY A 293 18.76 15.29 15.55
CA GLY A 293 17.31 15.35 15.83
C GLY A 293 16.47 15.03 14.58
N CYS A 294 15.13 14.98 14.68
CA CYS A 294 14.27 14.68 13.52
C CYS A 294 14.02 15.96 12.70
N PRO A 295 14.09 15.96 11.35
CA PRO A 295 13.80 17.15 10.54
C PRO A 295 12.41 17.76 10.75
N ALA A 296 11.48 17.02 11.37
CA ALA A 296 10.13 17.46 11.67
C ALA A 296 9.97 18.20 13.01
N VAL A 297 11.02 18.29 13.85
CA VAL A 297 10.92 18.88 15.20
C VAL A 297 11.76 20.13 15.40
N LYS A 298 11.41 20.95 16.39
CA LYS A 298 12.04 22.25 16.67
C LYS A 298 13.50 22.12 17.11
N GLU A 299 13.84 21.00 17.75
CA GLU A 299 15.16 20.68 18.27
C GLU A 299 16.14 20.22 17.18
N TYR A 300 15.70 20.14 15.93
CA TYR A 300 16.54 19.74 14.81
C TYR A 300 17.74 20.70 14.60
N LYS A 301 18.95 20.14 14.53
CA LYS A 301 20.22 20.86 14.37
C LYS A 301 20.85 20.68 12.98
N GLY A 302 20.16 20.01 12.06
CA GLY A 302 20.67 19.75 10.70
C GLY A 302 20.34 20.87 9.71
N PRO A 303 20.67 20.69 8.42
CA PRO A 303 20.61 21.75 7.41
C PRO A 303 19.22 22.00 6.80
N PHE A 304 18.18 21.26 7.21
CA PHE A 304 16.79 21.36 6.74
C PHE A 304 15.82 22.19 7.59
#